data_AF-A0A8B3L0V1-F1
#
_entry.id   AF-A0A8B3L0V1-F1
#
_cell.length_a   1.000
_cell.length_b   1.000
_cell.length_c   1.000
_cell.angle_alpha   90.00
_cell.angle_beta   90.00
_cell.angle_gamma   90.00
#
_symmetry.space_group_name_H-M   'P 1'
#
loop_
_entity.id
_entity.type
_entity.pdbx_description
1 polymer ?
#
loop_
_entity_poly.entity_id
_entity_poly.type
_entity_poly.pdbx_seq_one_letter_code
_entity_poly.pdbx_strand_id
1 'polypeptide(L)'
;MSGTTWSKFFWSDWESDPNLRLCSLAAQGLWMRMLCIAAAHEPVGYVAIAGKGLEEAALARLAGCTEMELGRLLAELEQNRVFSRDRHGRIYSRRMIADARKARVVRRNGLKGGNPSLSKERTFSRLDKRRVKSGDKGRISPRVQNPRIQNPTIQ
;
A
#
# COMPACT_ATOMS: atom_id res chain seq x y z
N MET A 1 5.46 5.28 21.08
CA MET A 1 5.99 4.89 19.75
C MET A 1 4.92 4.08 19.06
N SER A 2 4.47 4.49 17.88
CA SER A 2 3.46 3.76 17.12
C SER A 2 4.00 2.39 16.70
N GLY A 3 3.16 1.34 16.80
CA GLY A 3 3.60 -0.05 16.61
C GLY A 3 3.84 -0.45 15.15
N THR A 4 3.57 0.43 14.19
CA THR A 4 3.65 0.12 12.75
C THR A 4 4.84 0.84 12.12
N THR A 5 5.99 0.15 12.05
CA THR A 5 7.22 0.67 11.42
C THR A 5 7.15 0.64 9.89
N TRP A 6 6.26 -0.17 9.31
CA TRP A 6 6.16 -0.37 7.86
C TRP A 6 4.74 -0.77 7.43
N SER A 7 4.31 -0.31 6.26
CA SER A 7 3.06 -0.73 5.61
C SER A 7 3.26 -0.89 4.09
N LYS A 8 2.46 -1.74 3.44
CA LYS A 8 2.50 -1.90 1.99
C LYS A 8 1.87 -0.69 1.32
N PHE A 9 2.60 -0.05 0.42
CA PHE A 9 2.10 1.02 -0.44
C PHE A 9 2.03 0.53 -1.88
N PHE A 10 0.86 0.66 -2.51
CA PHE A 10 0.64 0.24 -3.89
C PHE A 10 0.56 1.48 -4.78
N TRP A 11 1.62 1.74 -5.56
CA TRP A 11 1.67 2.86 -6.49
C TRP A 11 0.53 2.84 -7.51
N SER A 12 0.11 1.65 -7.94
CA SER A 12 -1.05 1.47 -8.82
C SER A 12 -2.33 1.97 -8.16
N ASP A 13 -2.57 1.63 -6.88
CA ASP A 13 -3.80 2.00 -6.18
C ASP A 13 -3.85 3.52 -5.97
N TRP A 14 -2.70 4.16 -5.75
CA TRP A 14 -2.59 5.62 -5.68
C TRP A 14 -2.88 6.29 -7.04
N GLU A 15 -2.20 5.85 -8.10
CA GLU A 15 -2.29 6.47 -9.42
C GLU A 15 -3.62 6.18 -10.14
N SER A 16 -4.30 5.09 -9.76
CA SER A 16 -5.57 4.67 -10.39
C SER A 16 -6.82 5.08 -9.62
N ASP A 17 -6.72 5.73 -8.47
CA ASP A 17 -7.90 6.21 -7.73
C ASP A 17 -8.59 7.36 -8.49
N PRO A 18 -9.77 7.13 -9.10
CA PRO A 18 -10.41 8.14 -9.92
C PRO A 18 -10.91 9.33 -9.09
N ASN A 19 -11.33 9.09 -7.85
CA ASN A 19 -11.85 10.14 -6.97
C ASN A 19 -10.74 11.09 -6.53
N LEU A 20 -9.57 10.53 -6.22
CA LEU A 20 -8.39 11.31 -5.87
C LEU A 20 -7.87 12.11 -7.08
N ARG A 21 -7.91 11.52 -8.28
CA ARG A 21 -7.48 12.19 -9.53
C ARG A 21 -8.37 13.34 -9.97
N LEU A 22 -9.64 13.35 -9.57
CA LEU A 22 -10.53 14.48 -9.79
C LEU A 22 -10.22 15.67 -8.87
N CYS A 23 -9.45 15.44 -7.80
CA CYS A 23 -9.01 16.50 -6.90
C CYS A 23 -7.78 17.24 -7.45
N SER A 24 -7.61 18.48 -7.04
CA SER A 24 -6.43 19.31 -7.28
C SER A 24 -5.17 18.66 -6.74
N LEU A 25 -4.01 18.97 -7.34
CA LEU A 25 -2.71 18.43 -6.89
C LEU A 25 -2.42 18.78 -5.42
N ALA A 26 -2.88 19.93 -4.95
CA ALA A 26 -2.76 20.33 -3.54
C ALA A 26 -3.59 19.42 -2.63
N ALA A 27 -4.83 19.08 -3.01
CA ALA A 27 -5.69 18.16 -2.27
C ALA A 27 -5.09 16.73 -2.28
N GLN A 28 -4.54 16.30 -3.40
CA GLN A 28 -3.80 15.02 -3.49
C GLN A 28 -2.61 14.99 -2.54
N GLY A 29 -1.80 16.07 -2.52
CA GLY A 29 -0.67 16.21 -1.60
C GLY A 29 -1.10 16.23 -0.12
N LEU A 30 -2.19 16.94 0.21
CA LEU A 30 -2.78 16.93 1.55
C LEU A 30 -3.19 15.52 1.96
N TRP A 31 -3.85 14.78 1.07
CA TRP A 31 -4.26 13.41 1.34
C TRP A 31 -3.06 12.50 1.62
N MET A 32 -1.96 12.64 0.86
CA MET A 32 -0.73 11.90 1.13
C MET A 32 -0.19 12.16 2.54
N ARG A 33 -0.14 13.43 2.98
CA ARG A 33 0.27 13.77 4.35
C ARG A 33 -0.66 13.16 5.40
N MET A 34 -1.97 13.19 5.15
CA MET A 34 -2.97 12.58 6.04
C MET A 34 -2.80 11.05 6.12
N LEU A 35 -2.47 10.38 5.02
CA LEU A 35 -2.15 8.96 5.02
C LEU A 35 -0.93 8.63 5.89
N CYS A 36 0.10 9.47 5.89
CA CYS A 36 1.25 9.31 6.79
C CYS A 36 0.84 9.36 8.27
N ILE A 37 -0.02 10.32 8.65
CA ILE A 37 -0.57 10.42 10.00
C ILE A 37 -1.39 9.17 10.34
N ALA A 38 -2.27 8.75 9.42
CA ALA A 38 -3.12 7.58 9.59
C ALA A 38 -2.33 6.27 9.70
N ALA A 39 -1.19 6.15 9.01
CA ALA A 39 -0.28 5.01 9.10
C ALA A 39 0.40 4.91 10.46
N ALA A 40 0.74 6.06 11.03
CA ALA A 40 1.40 6.15 12.33
C ALA A 40 0.43 6.02 13.52
N HIS A 41 -0.88 6.15 13.34
CA HIS A 41 -1.82 6.07 14.44
C HIS A 41 -2.13 4.62 14.88
N GLU A 42 -2.48 4.41 16.16
CA GLU A 42 -3.07 3.17 16.67
C GLU A 42 -4.46 3.47 17.24
N PRO A 43 -5.56 2.94 16.67
CA PRO A 43 -5.61 2.02 15.53
C PRO A 43 -5.21 2.65 14.18
N VAL A 44 -4.55 1.85 13.33
CA VAL A 44 -4.12 2.23 11.97
C VAL A 44 -5.31 2.65 11.11
N GLY A 45 -5.11 3.71 10.33
CA GLY A 45 -6.05 4.20 9.32
C GLY A 45 -6.85 5.44 9.73
N TYR A 46 -6.68 5.95 10.94
CA TYR A 46 -7.34 7.15 11.42
C TYR A 46 -6.39 8.35 11.46
N VAL A 47 -6.83 9.50 10.94
CA VAL A 47 -6.11 10.77 11.03
C VAL A 47 -6.34 11.35 12.42
N ALA A 48 -5.55 10.86 13.37
CA ALA A 48 -5.71 11.12 14.80
C ALA A 48 -4.35 11.12 15.50
N ILE A 49 -4.27 11.81 16.65
CA ILE A 49 -3.11 11.80 17.54
C ILE A 49 -3.61 11.52 18.96
N ALA A 50 -2.92 10.63 19.68
CA ALA A 50 -3.29 10.24 21.05
C ALA A 50 -4.77 9.79 21.18
N GLY A 51 -5.31 9.11 20.17
CA GLY A 51 -6.69 8.61 20.14
C GLY A 51 -7.76 9.67 19.81
N LYS A 52 -7.40 10.96 19.76
CA LYS A 52 -8.30 12.06 19.42
C LYS A 52 -8.18 12.43 17.95
N GLY A 53 -9.32 12.77 17.33
CA GLY A 53 -9.31 13.39 16.00
C GLY A 53 -8.47 14.66 16.00
N LEU A 54 -7.84 14.96 14.88
CA LEU A 54 -7.15 16.23 14.72
C LEU A 54 -8.17 17.34 14.48
N GLU A 55 -8.08 18.41 15.28
CA GLU A 55 -8.73 19.69 14.98
C GLU A 55 -8.11 20.28 13.71
N GLU A 56 -8.89 21.06 12.97
CA GLU A 56 -8.46 21.64 11.69
C GLU A 56 -7.20 22.50 11.84
N ALA A 57 -7.10 23.32 12.88
CA ALA A 57 -5.91 24.10 13.18
C ALA A 57 -4.64 23.23 13.38
N ALA A 58 -4.78 22.09 14.06
CA ALA A 58 -3.67 21.16 14.27
C ALA A 58 -3.30 20.44 12.96
N LEU A 59 -4.30 20.04 12.18
CA LEU A 59 -4.09 19.42 10.89
C LEU A 59 -3.43 20.38 9.89
N ALA A 60 -3.81 21.67 9.89
CA ALA A 60 -3.22 22.69 9.03
C ALA A 60 -1.72 22.86 9.33
N ARG A 61 -1.36 22.93 10.61
CA ARG A 61 0.05 22.97 11.05
C ARG A 61 0.83 21.73 10.61
N LEU A 62 0.26 20.54 10.74
CA LEU A 62 0.90 19.29 10.30
C LEU A 62 0.98 19.17 8.77
N ALA A 63 0.00 19.72 8.06
CA ALA A 63 -0.04 19.79 6.61
C ALA A 63 0.90 20.87 6.03
N GLY A 64 1.28 21.85 6.84
CA GLY A 64 2.09 22.99 6.43
C GLY A 64 1.32 23.99 5.57
N CYS A 65 0.03 24.15 5.79
CA CYS A 65 -0.84 25.09 5.09
C CYS A 65 -1.64 25.96 6.06
N THR A 66 -2.34 26.97 5.53
CA THR A 66 -3.26 27.80 6.33
C THR A 66 -4.57 27.06 6.61
N GLU A 67 -5.30 27.45 7.66
CA GLU A 67 -6.62 26.85 7.96
C GLU A 67 -7.63 27.08 6.84
N MET A 68 -7.60 28.25 6.20
CA MET A 68 -8.44 28.56 5.04
C MET A 68 -8.15 27.63 3.86
N GLU A 69 -6.87 27.42 3.56
CA GLU A 69 -6.46 26.49 2.50
C GLU A 69 -6.85 25.05 2.86
N LEU A 70 -6.61 24.63 4.11
CA LEU A 70 -7.00 23.32 4.60
C LEU A 70 -8.50 23.08 4.40
N GLY A 71 -9.36 24.02 4.80
CA GLY A 71 -10.81 23.90 4.67
C GLY A 71 -11.24 23.69 3.21
N ARG A 72 -10.64 24.44 2.27
CA ARG A 72 -10.90 24.28 0.83
C ARG A 72 -10.49 22.90 0.33
N LEU A 73 -9.30 22.43 0.69
CA LEU A 73 -8.77 21.14 0.26
C LEU A 73 -9.53 19.96 0.90
N LEU A 74 -9.91 20.06 2.17
CA LEU A 74 -10.74 19.06 2.84
C LEU A 74 -12.12 18.97 2.21
N ALA A 75 -12.76 20.10 1.89
CA ALA A 75 -14.04 20.12 1.21
C ALA A 75 -13.98 19.42 -0.16
N GLU A 76 -12.92 19.66 -0.93
CA GLU A 76 -12.68 19.00 -2.23
C GLU A 76 -12.51 17.47 -2.08
N LEU A 77 -11.71 17.03 -1.11
CA LEU A 77 -11.51 15.61 -0.81
C LEU A 77 -12.80 14.93 -0.32
N GLU A 78 -13.60 15.63 0.47
CA GLU A 78 -14.88 15.14 1.01
C GLU A 78 -15.96 15.05 -0.07
N GLN A 79 -16.04 16.06 -0.95
CA GLN A 79 -16.94 16.07 -2.13
C GLN A 79 -16.65 14.89 -3.06
N ASN A 80 -15.37 14.62 -3.34
CA ASN A 80 -14.94 13.47 -4.14
C ASN A 80 -14.93 12.15 -3.36
N ARG A 81 -15.34 12.14 -2.09
CA ARG A 81 -15.40 10.96 -1.23
C ARG A 81 -14.07 10.19 -1.16
N VAL A 82 -12.94 10.88 -1.08
CA VAL A 82 -11.61 10.26 -0.95
C VAL A 82 -11.48 9.56 0.41
N PHE A 83 -11.93 10.21 1.48
CA PHE A 83 -11.94 9.68 2.83
C PHE A 83 -13.36 9.45 3.37
N SER A 84 -13.46 8.99 4.62
CA SER A 84 -14.72 8.91 5.36
C SER A 84 -14.51 9.42 6.79
N ARG A 85 -15.60 9.78 7.47
CA ARG A 85 -15.58 10.21 8.87
C ARG A 85 -16.31 9.20 9.74
N ASP A 86 -15.80 8.94 10.94
CA ASP A 86 -16.50 8.13 11.92
C ASP A 86 -17.57 8.93 12.67
N ARG A 87 -18.32 8.28 13.56
CA ARG A 87 -19.33 8.93 14.42
C ARG A 87 -18.79 10.03 15.34
N HIS A 88 -17.47 10.09 15.51
CA HIS A 88 -16.78 11.11 16.31
C HIS A 88 -16.17 12.20 15.42
N GLY A 89 -16.48 12.22 14.12
CA GLY A 89 -15.98 13.20 13.15
C GLY A 89 -14.55 12.95 12.67
N ARG A 90 -13.90 11.87 13.09
CA ARG A 90 -12.50 11.58 12.74
C ARG A 90 -12.39 11.08 11.32
N ILE A 91 -11.52 11.69 10.54
CA ILE A 91 -11.21 11.27 9.18
C ILE A 91 -10.43 9.95 9.21
N TYR A 92 -10.78 9.03 8.32
CA TYR A 92 -10.09 7.75 8.17
C TYR A 92 -9.97 7.28 6.72
N SER A 93 -8.93 6.49 6.46
CA SER A 93 -8.72 5.78 5.20
C SER A 93 -9.39 4.41 5.25
N ARG A 94 -10.45 4.25 4.43
CA ARG A 94 -11.19 2.97 4.30
C ARG A 94 -10.26 1.81 3.97
N ARG A 95 -9.31 2.03 3.05
CA ARG A 95 -8.35 1.00 2.62
C ARG A 95 -7.44 0.57 3.76
N MET A 96 -6.85 1.53 4.49
CA MET A 96 -5.95 1.22 5.59
C MET A 96 -6.64 0.46 6.71
N ILE A 97 -7.88 0.82 7.07
CA ILE A 97 -8.65 0.06 8.06
C ILE A 97 -8.91 -1.37 7.57
N ALA A 98 -9.31 -1.54 6.30
CA ALA A 98 -9.54 -2.86 5.72
C ALA A 98 -8.27 -3.72 5.74
N ASP A 99 -7.13 -3.13 5.40
CA ASP A 99 -5.84 -3.82 5.37
C ASP A 99 -5.32 -4.14 6.78
N ALA A 100 -5.46 -3.21 7.74
CA ALA A 100 -5.16 -3.46 9.15
C ALA A 100 -6.03 -4.59 9.72
N ARG A 101 -7.32 -4.63 9.37
CA ARG A 101 -8.22 -5.73 9.75
C ARG A 101 -7.78 -7.07 9.15
N LYS A 102 -7.45 -7.11 7.85
CA LYS A 102 -6.92 -8.32 7.20
C LYS A 102 -5.62 -8.78 7.87
N ALA A 103 -4.69 -7.86 8.14
CA ALA A 103 -3.42 -8.16 8.80
C ALA A 103 -3.62 -8.74 10.21
N ARG A 104 -4.55 -8.19 11.00
CA ARG A 104 -4.93 -8.74 12.32
C ARG A 104 -5.47 -10.17 12.21
N VAL A 105 -6.36 -10.44 11.25
CA VAL A 105 -6.90 -11.79 11.01
C VAL A 105 -5.80 -12.76 10.58
N VAL A 106 -4.95 -12.38 9.63
CA VAL A 106 -3.83 -13.21 9.16
C VAL A 106 -2.85 -13.50 10.30
N ARG A 107 -2.50 -12.50 11.11
CA ARG A 107 -1.65 -12.69 12.30
C ARG A 107 -2.26 -13.68 13.28
N ARG A 108 -3.56 -13.54 13.59
CA ARG A 108 -4.27 -14.47 14.48
C ARG A 108 -4.29 -15.89 13.93
N ASN A 109 -4.48 -16.04 12.61
CA ASN A 109 -4.46 -17.36 11.98
C ASN A 109 -3.05 -17.96 11.99
N GLY A 110 -2.01 -17.15 11.74
CA GLY A 110 -0.61 -17.57 11.82
C GLY A 110 -0.19 -18.01 13.23
N LEU A 111 -0.72 -17.38 14.29
CA LEU A 111 -0.50 -17.79 15.67
C LEU A 111 -1.05 -19.20 15.98
N LYS A 112 -2.09 -19.64 15.25
CA LYS A 112 -2.64 -21.01 15.42
C LYS A 112 -1.81 -22.09 14.71
N GLY A 113 -0.76 -21.71 13.96
CA GLY A 113 0.07 -22.61 13.18
C GLY A 113 -0.51 -22.95 11.80
N GLY A 114 0.31 -23.60 10.96
CA GLY A 114 -0.12 -24.16 9.68
C GLY A 114 -0.78 -25.53 9.87
N ASN A 115 -1.54 -25.99 8.86
CA ASN A 115 -2.13 -27.33 8.90
C ASN A 115 -1.01 -28.41 8.93
N PRO A 116 -0.90 -29.23 9.98
CA PRO A 116 0.15 -30.25 10.11
C PRO A 116 0.11 -31.32 9.01
N SER A 117 -1.02 -31.48 8.32
CA SER A 117 -1.16 -32.43 7.21
C SER A 117 -0.48 -31.95 5.92
N LEU A 118 -0.14 -30.66 5.79
CA LEU A 118 0.55 -30.11 4.61
C LEU A 118 2.08 -30.20 4.70
N SER A 119 2.66 -30.58 5.85
CA SER A 119 4.11 -30.60 6.08
C SER A 119 4.76 -31.98 5.97
N LYS A 120 4.01 -33.05 5.67
CA LYS A 120 4.52 -34.43 5.71
C LYS A 120 5.04 -35.00 4.38
N GLU A 121 4.94 -34.28 3.27
CA GLU A 121 5.41 -34.76 1.96
C GLU A 121 6.34 -33.75 1.28
N ARG A 122 7.63 -33.84 1.61
CA ARG A 122 8.75 -33.54 0.72
C ARG A 122 10.03 -34.01 1.40
N THR A 123 10.21 -35.32 1.43
CA THR A 123 11.52 -35.93 1.60
C THR A 123 12.32 -35.59 0.34
N PHE A 124 13.04 -34.48 0.35
CA PHE A 124 14.08 -34.25 -0.66
C PHE A 124 15.11 -35.38 -0.49
N SER A 125 15.06 -36.37 -1.37
CA SER A 125 16.00 -37.48 -1.36
C SER A 125 17.41 -36.91 -1.55
N ARG A 126 18.32 -37.23 -0.62
CA ARG A 126 19.74 -36.81 -0.59
C ARG A 126 20.59 -37.51 -1.68
N LEU A 127 20.08 -37.67 -2.90
CA LEU A 127 20.76 -38.41 -3.96
C LEU A 127 21.25 -37.57 -5.15
N ASP A 128 21.24 -36.24 -5.05
CA ASP A 128 21.74 -35.38 -6.14
C ASP A 128 23.07 -34.66 -5.84
N LYS A 129 23.92 -35.27 -5.02
CA LYS A 129 25.36 -34.93 -4.98
C LYS A 129 26.12 -35.83 -5.94
N ARG A 130 26.00 -35.58 -7.25
CA ARG A 130 26.96 -36.11 -8.22
C ARG A 130 27.52 -35.01 -9.12
N ARG A 131 28.71 -34.57 -8.70
CA ARG A 131 29.90 -34.28 -9.52
C ARG A 131 29.99 -32.89 -10.16
N VAL A 132 30.64 -31.99 -9.42
CA VAL A 132 31.40 -30.88 -9.99
C VAL A 132 32.45 -31.46 -10.94
N LYS A 133 32.36 -31.13 -12.23
CA LYS A 133 33.43 -31.38 -13.20
C LYS A 133 33.98 -30.02 -13.62
N SER A 134 35.26 -29.82 -13.32
CA SER A 134 36.05 -28.62 -13.53
C SER A 134 36.43 -28.40 -15.01
N GLY A 135 36.54 -27.14 -15.42
CA GLY A 135 37.19 -26.64 -16.65
C GLY A 135 36.22 -26.39 -17.81
N ASP A 136 36.35 -25.38 -18.67
CA ASP A 136 37.22 -24.21 -18.82
C ASP A 136 36.56 -23.31 -19.92
N LYS A 137 36.75 -21.99 -19.85
CA LYS A 137 36.57 -20.94 -20.88
C LYS A 137 35.27 -20.81 -21.71
N GLY A 138 34.54 -19.74 -21.39
CA GLY A 138 34.42 -18.54 -22.26
C GLY A 138 33.44 -18.55 -23.44
N ARG A 139 32.38 -17.72 -23.36
CA ARG A 139 32.18 -16.52 -24.21
C ARG A 139 30.81 -15.85 -23.99
N ILE A 140 30.84 -14.55 -24.26
CA ILE A 140 29.86 -13.46 -24.17
C ILE A 140 28.50 -13.73 -24.86
N SER A 141 27.41 -13.24 -24.26
CA SER A 141 26.00 -13.11 -24.76
C SER A 141 25.88 -12.24 -26.04
N PRO A 142 24.81 -12.26 -26.89
CA PRO A 142 23.41 -12.09 -26.43
C PRO A 142 22.22 -12.61 -27.31
N ARG A 143 21.07 -12.74 -26.62
CA ARG A 143 19.69 -12.32 -27.00
C ARG A 143 19.04 -12.92 -28.27
N VAL A 144 18.16 -13.89 -28.04
CA VAL A 144 17.14 -14.39 -28.98
C VAL A 144 16.08 -13.29 -29.24
N GLN A 145 15.77 -13.06 -30.51
CA GLN A 145 14.77 -12.12 -31.00
C GLN A 145 13.35 -12.68 -30.84
N ASN A 146 12.40 -11.82 -30.49
CA ASN A 146 10.96 -12.14 -30.42
C ASN A 146 10.31 -11.92 -31.80
N PRO A 147 9.35 -12.77 -32.25
CA PRO A 147 8.71 -12.64 -33.56
C PRO A 147 7.70 -11.48 -33.61
N ARG A 148 7.71 -10.73 -34.72
CA ARG A 148 6.74 -9.65 -35.02
C ARG A 148 5.41 -10.24 -35.52
N ILE A 149 4.33 -9.74 -34.94
CA ILE A 149 2.94 -9.92 -35.37
C ILE A 149 2.76 -9.22 -36.73
N GLN A 150 2.26 -9.94 -37.73
CA GLN A 150 1.76 -9.37 -38.99
C GLN A 150 0.27 -9.07 -38.85
N ASN A 151 -0.20 -7.97 -39.44
CA ASN A 151 -1.60 -7.71 -39.75
C ASN A 151 -1.69 -6.73 -40.96
N PRO A 152 -2.85 -6.69 -41.66
CA PRO A 152 -2.91 -6.97 -43.10
C PRO A 152 -2.98 -5.74 -44.02
N THR A 153 -2.69 -6.00 -45.30
CA THR A 153 -2.78 -5.13 -46.47
C THR A 153 -4.23 -4.71 -46.77
N ILE A 154 -4.45 -3.43 -47.06
CA ILE A 154 -5.67 -2.93 -47.72
C ILE A 154 -5.25 -2.41 -49.10
N GLN A 155 -6.03 -2.80 -50.12
CA GLN A 155 -5.92 -2.43 -51.53
C GLN A 155 -6.23 -0.95 -51.77
#